data_AF-A0A182M976-F1
#
_entry.id   AF-A0A182M976-F1
#
_cell.length_a   1.000
_cell.length_b   1.000
_cell.length_c   1.000
_cell.angle_alpha   90.00
_cell.angle_beta   90.00
_cell.angle_gamma   90.00
#
_symmetry.space_group_name_H-M   'P 1'
#
loop_
_entity.id
_entity.type
_entity.pdbx_description
1 polymer ?
#
loop_
_entity_poly.entity_id
_entity_poly.type
_entity_poly.pdbx_seq_one_letter_code
_entity_poly.pdbx_strand_id
1 'polypeptide(L)'
;MLSLGKPKPSYYVGGFDGTSNVLAGKLFNIPVKGTHAHAYITSFTGIDELKTRVLQHKEDGTTRDLLELAMEHRAALASVLDVSTDESSEGELAAMVSFAIAFPDGFMALVDTYDVKSDKLLGEAAEELSDPTDSVVCESTCLGRLHDQEEVEAMHQSNINTLPEIPEEECNGCCAEDEETLCDQHAEPEEENAHEEENADEENNEQVPEPDESCHDPPPSITVEDEESVAVVDCEPIVKESDENGNEDIEDQNVLKATNEGEESFEVEPQNDTEALDGVDEITRCANCEALNTMIHHLKSVGKSFRSGLLNFCAVALALNDQGYRAIGIRIDSGDLAYLSCLARETFERIAERFKLPWFSKLTIVASNDINEDTILSLNEQGHKIDCFGIGTHLVTCQRQPALGCVYKMVEINNQPRIKLSQDVGKVTMPGSKNVFRLYGADGHALIDLLQRVDENPPEVGQKVLCRHPFQESKRAYVIPTQVEPLYRVYWTEGRVAQVLPSLEEVRERVQASLRTLRQDHKRTLNPTPYKVAVSDNLYNFIHELWLQNAPIGELS
;
A
#
# COMPACT_ATOMS: atom_id res chain seq x y z
N MET A 1 -8.31 2.19 7.63
CA MET A 1 -7.69 2.04 6.29
C MET A 1 -8.60 1.22 5.39
N LEU A 2 -8.59 1.47 4.08
CA LEU A 2 -9.37 0.74 3.08
C LEU A 2 -8.46 0.03 2.07
N SER A 3 -8.80 -1.21 1.70
CA SER A 3 -8.09 -1.96 0.65
C SER A 3 -8.74 -1.70 -0.71
N LEU A 4 -7.91 -1.35 -1.69
CA LEU A 4 -8.34 -1.09 -3.07
C LEU A 4 -7.93 -2.26 -3.98
N GLY A 5 -8.86 -2.73 -4.81
CA GLY A 5 -8.59 -3.69 -5.89
C GLY A 5 -8.96 -5.15 -5.60
N LYS A 6 -7.99 -6.07 -5.69
CA LYS A 6 -8.25 -7.54 -5.74
C LYS A 6 -8.89 -8.07 -4.45
N PRO A 7 -9.82 -9.04 -4.54
CA PRO A 7 -10.51 -9.59 -3.37
C PRO A 7 -9.54 -10.40 -2.52
N LYS A 8 -9.09 -9.87 -1.38
CA LYS A 8 -8.40 -10.68 -0.36
C LYS A 8 -9.00 -10.43 1.03
N PRO A 9 -9.77 -11.39 1.59
CA PRO A 9 -10.28 -11.26 2.96
C PRO A 9 -9.16 -11.21 4.02
N SER A 10 -7.94 -11.62 3.66
CA SER A 10 -6.73 -11.48 4.48
C SER A 10 -6.41 -10.03 4.86
N TYR A 11 -6.79 -9.02 4.07
CA TYR A 11 -6.55 -7.62 4.43
C TYR A 11 -7.44 -7.16 5.58
N TYR A 12 -8.72 -7.55 5.54
CA TYR A 12 -9.67 -7.28 6.62
C TYR A 12 -9.19 -7.95 7.93
N VAL A 13 -8.80 -9.22 7.84
CA VAL A 13 -8.17 -9.97 8.95
C VAL A 13 -6.90 -9.29 9.48
N GLY A 14 -6.05 -8.79 8.59
CA GLY A 14 -4.82 -8.08 8.97
C GLY A 14 -5.06 -6.74 9.69
N GLY A 15 -6.24 -6.14 9.51
CA GLY A 15 -6.65 -4.94 10.25
C GLY A 15 -7.44 -3.92 9.44
N PHE A 16 -7.53 -4.04 8.11
CA PHE A 16 -8.27 -3.08 7.27
C PHE A 16 -9.77 -3.07 7.58
N ASP A 17 -10.41 -1.90 7.40
CA ASP A 17 -11.77 -1.65 7.88
C ASP A 17 -12.86 -1.85 6.83
N GLY A 18 -12.45 -1.88 5.55
CA GLY A 18 -13.34 -2.07 4.43
C GLY A 18 -12.57 -2.26 3.12
N THR A 19 -13.31 -2.54 2.04
CA THR A 19 -12.75 -2.84 0.72
C THR A 19 -13.59 -2.22 -0.39
N SER A 20 -12.96 -1.87 -1.51
CA SER A 20 -13.69 -1.52 -2.74
C SER A 20 -14.23 -2.75 -3.48
N ASN A 21 -13.88 -3.97 -3.05
CA ASN A 21 -14.21 -5.19 -3.76
C ASN A 21 -15.60 -5.75 -3.40
N VAL A 22 -16.56 -5.59 -4.31
CA VAL A 22 -17.95 -6.06 -4.14
C VAL A 22 -18.08 -7.58 -4.00
N LEU A 23 -17.20 -8.38 -4.61
CA LEU A 23 -17.23 -9.85 -4.47
C LEU A 23 -16.80 -10.28 -3.07
N ALA A 24 -15.77 -9.62 -2.52
CA ALA A 24 -15.34 -9.85 -1.14
C ALA A 24 -16.41 -9.41 -0.13
N GLY A 25 -17.11 -8.30 -0.39
CA GLY A 25 -18.28 -7.88 0.38
C GLY A 25 -19.42 -8.90 0.33
N LYS A 26 -19.78 -9.40 -0.86
CA LYS A 26 -20.84 -10.40 -1.05
C LYS A 26 -20.54 -11.74 -0.39
N LEU A 27 -19.30 -12.24 -0.50
CA LEU A 27 -18.92 -13.57 0.00
C LEU A 27 -18.58 -13.60 1.49
N PHE A 28 -18.04 -12.51 2.03
CA PHE A 28 -17.47 -12.48 3.40
C PHE A 28 -18.03 -11.36 4.27
N ASN A 29 -19.09 -10.67 3.84
CA ASN A 29 -19.74 -9.57 4.57
C ASN A 29 -18.78 -8.41 4.97
N ILE A 30 -17.66 -8.26 4.26
CA ILE A 30 -16.69 -7.18 4.50
C ILE A 30 -17.34 -5.84 4.12
N PRO A 31 -17.24 -4.78 4.96
CA PRO A 31 -17.78 -3.47 4.63
C PRO A 31 -17.27 -2.94 3.29
N VAL A 32 -18.17 -2.79 2.32
CA VAL A 32 -17.84 -2.22 1.01
C VAL A 32 -17.78 -0.70 1.12
N LYS A 33 -16.69 -0.11 0.62
CA LYS A 33 -16.43 1.34 0.61
C LYS A 33 -15.81 1.74 -0.72
N GLY A 34 -16.29 2.83 -1.29
CA GLY A 34 -15.82 3.37 -2.58
C GLY A 34 -16.19 4.84 -2.72
N THR A 35 -15.65 5.46 -3.77
CA THR A 35 -15.80 6.88 -4.09
C THR A 35 -16.00 7.01 -5.61
N HIS A 36 -16.09 8.25 -6.10
CA HIS A 36 -15.86 8.55 -7.52
C HIS A 36 -14.53 7.98 -8.04
N ALA A 37 -14.46 7.79 -9.36
CA ALA A 37 -13.22 7.56 -10.11
C ALA A 37 -13.00 8.73 -11.08
N HIS A 38 -11.74 9.05 -11.41
CA HIS A 38 -11.41 10.13 -12.36
C HIS A 38 -12.19 10.00 -13.67
N ALA A 39 -12.28 8.80 -14.24
CA ALA A 39 -13.01 8.51 -15.48
C ALA A 39 -14.50 8.90 -15.46
N TYR A 40 -15.14 8.92 -14.29
CA TYR A 40 -16.53 9.39 -14.16
C TYR A 40 -16.59 10.93 -14.14
N ILE A 41 -15.63 11.59 -13.51
CA ILE A 41 -15.59 13.07 -13.51
C ILE A 41 -15.22 13.59 -14.91
N THR A 42 -14.25 12.95 -15.58
CA THR A 42 -13.84 13.33 -16.94
C THR A 42 -14.84 12.98 -18.03
N SER A 43 -15.90 12.22 -17.73
CA SER A 43 -16.97 11.95 -18.71
C SER A 43 -17.98 13.09 -18.84
N PHE A 44 -17.88 14.13 -18.00
CA PHE A 44 -18.72 15.33 -18.07
C PHE A 44 -17.91 16.50 -18.65
N THR A 45 -18.37 17.08 -19.76
CA THR A 45 -17.73 18.27 -20.34
C THR A 45 -18.31 19.58 -19.80
N GLY A 46 -19.57 19.57 -19.34
CA GLY A 46 -20.25 20.75 -18.79
C GLY A 46 -21.62 20.43 -18.20
N ILE A 47 -22.28 21.45 -17.65
CA ILE A 47 -23.58 21.33 -16.95
C ILE A 47 -24.76 20.91 -17.84
N ASP A 48 -24.66 21.10 -19.17
CA ASP A 48 -25.72 20.76 -20.12
C ASP A 48 -25.94 19.25 -20.27
N GLU A 49 -24.94 18.43 -19.96
CA GLU A 49 -25.03 16.97 -20.00
C GLU A 49 -25.83 16.39 -18.80
N LEU A 50 -26.11 17.22 -17.78
CA LEU A 50 -26.83 16.83 -16.58
C LEU A 50 -28.34 16.63 -16.84
N LYS A 51 -28.71 15.40 -17.22
CA LYS A 51 -30.10 14.98 -17.53
C LYS A 51 -31.06 15.03 -16.33
N THR A 52 -30.58 14.63 -15.15
CA THR A 52 -31.36 14.67 -13.90
C THR A 52 -30.75 15.73 -13.01
N ARG A 53 -31.52 16.77 -12.70
CA ARG A 53 -31.09 17.90 -11.86
C ARG A 53 -31.82 17.98 -10.53
N VAL A 54 -32.94 17.28 -10.42
CA VAL A 54 -33.84 17.35 -9.26
C VAL A 54 -33.44 16.37 -8.15
N LEU A 55 -33.42 16.86 -6.91
CA LEU A 55 -33.36 16.05 -5.70
C LEU A 55 -34.62 16.28 -4.86
N GLN A 56 -35.11 15.23 -4.20
CA GLN A 56 -36.19 15.33 -3.23
C GLN A 56 -35.61 15.54 -1.83
N HIS A 57 -36.03 16.60 -1.14
CA HIS A 57 -35.63 16.89 0.23
C HIS A 57 -36.06 15.78 1.19
N LYS A 58 -35.13 15.37 2.07
CA LYS A 58 -35.25 14.18 2.93
C LYS A 58 -36.44 14.16 3.89
N GLU A 59 -36.79 15.31 4.48
CA GLU A 59 -37.86 15.43 5.49
C GLU A 59 -39.20 15.95 4.93
N ASP A 60 -39.21 17.09 4.23
CA ASP A 60 -40.45 17.71 3.74
C ASP A 60 -40.96 17.16 2.39
N GLY A 61 -40.15 16.34 1.70
CA GLY A 61 -40.50 15.72 0.42
C GLY A 61 -40.61 16.68 -0.76
N THR A 62 -40.22 17.96 -0.61
CA THR A 62 -40.19 18.93 -1.71
C THR A 62 -39.08 18.62 -2.69
N THR A 63 -39.29 18.94 -3.97
CA THR A 63 -38.29 18.70 -5.02
C THR A 63 -37.68 20.03 -5.45
N ARG A 64 -36.34 20.11 -5.50
CA ARG A 64 -35.62 21.29 -6.00
C ARG A 64 -34.53 20.89 -6.98
N ASP A 65 -34.12 21.83 -7.83
CA ASP A 65 -32.94 21.66 -8.69
C ASP A 65 -31.67 21.79 -7.83
N LEU A 66 -30.90 20.70 -7.76
CA LEU A 66 -29.66 20.64 -6.98
C LEU A 66 -28.51 21.36 -7.68
N LEU A 67 -28.54 21.48 -9.00
CA LEU A 67 -27.55 22.25 -9.76
C LEU A 67 -27.72 23.75 -9.49
N GLU A 68 -28.95 24.26 -9.53
CA GLU A 68 -29.22 25.68 -9.19
C GLU A 68 -28.75 26.00 -7.78
N LEU A 69 -29.12 25.19 -6.78
CA LEU A 69 -28.66 25.33 -5.39
C LEU A 69 -27.12 25.27 -5.28
N ALA A 70 -26.47 24.35 -6.00
CA ALA A 70 -25.01 24.25 -5.99
C ALA A 70 -24.35 25.47 -6.65
N MET A 71 -24.91 26.04 -7.71
CA MET A 71 -24.41 27.26 -8.33
C MET A 71 -24.55 28.49 -7.41
N GLU A 72 -25.67 28.62 -6.68
CA GLU A 72 -25.86 29.65 -5.66
C GLU A 72 -24.80 29.54 -4.54
N HIS A 73 -24.57 28.34 -4.01
CA HIS A 73 -23.55 28.10 -2.99
C HIS A 73 -22.12 28.29 -3.52
N ARG A 74 -21.81 27.90 -4.77
CA ARG A 74 -20.51 28.12 -5.42
C ARG A 74 -20.19 29.62 -5.52
N ALA A 75 -21.18 30.44 -5.92
CA ALA A 75 -21.02 31.90 -5.95
C ALA A 75 -20.81 32.51 -4.55
N ALA A 76 -21.50 32.01 -3.52
CA ALA A 76 -21.30 32.45 -2.14
C ALA A 76 -19.90 32.05 -1.61
N LEU A 77 -19.44 30.84 -1.92
CA LEU A 77 -18.16 30.28 -1.46
C LEU A 77 -16.93 30.87 -2.14
N ALA A 78 -17.03 31.34 -3.39
CA ALA A 78 -15.92 32.01 -4.09
C ALA A 78 -15.31 33.15 -3.26
N SER A 79 -16.16 33.95 -2.59
CA SER A 79 -15.75 35.03 -1.69
C SER A 79 -15.08 34.57 -0.38
N VAL A 80 -15.22 33.30 0.00
CA VAL A 80 -14.69 32.71 1.24
C VAL A 80 -13.38 31.97 1.00
N LEU A 81 -13.19 31.42 -0.20
CA LEU A 81 -12.04 30.60 -0.57
C LEU A 81 -10.96 31.35 -1.37
N ASP A 82 -11.25 32.58 -1.82
CA ASP A 82 -10.36 33.39 -2.66
C ASP A 82 -10.01 32.67 -3.98
N VAL A 83 -11.07 32.17 -4.63
CA VAL A 83 -11.03 31.41 -5.89
C VAL A 83 -12.11 31.95 -6.82
N SER A 84 -11.76 32.19 -8.09
CA SER A 84 -12.76 32.66 -9.06
C SER A 84 -13.76 31.56 -9.42
N THR A 85 -15.03 31.92 -9.59
CA THR A 85 -16.03 31.01 -10.17
C THR A 85 -15.67 30.61 -11.60
N ASP A 86 -14.95 31.45 -12.33
CA ASP A 86 -14.57 31.24 -13.74
C ASP A 86 -13.41 30.24 -13.88
N GLU A 87 -12.67 29.99 -12.78
CA GLU A 87 -11.53 29.08 -12.73
C GLU A 87 -11.94 27.64 -12.41
N SER A 88 -13.15 27.42 -11.88
CA SER A 88 -13.62 26.10 -11.45
C SER A 88 -14.34 25.35 -12.57
N SER A 89 -14.01 24.06 -12.74
CA SER A 89 -14.55 23.24 -13.82
C SER A 89 -16.08 23.07 -13.72
N GLU A 90 -16.80 23.27 -14.83
CA GLU A 90 -18.25 23.04 -14.92
C GLU A 90 -18.59 21.55 -15.08
N GLY A 91 -17.79 20.81 -15.84
CA GLY A 91 -17.94 19.35 -15.97
C GLY A 91 -17.73 18.64 -14.63
N GLU A 92 -16.77 19.11 -13.83
CA GLU A 92 -16.55 18.61 -12.46
C GLU A 92 -17.76 18.87 -11.54
N LEU A 93 -18.34 20.08 -11.59
CA LEU A 93 -19.56 20.39 -10.85
C LEU A 93 -20.72 19.49 -11.31
N ALA A 94 -20.90 19.30 -12.62
CA ALA A 94 -21.94 18.44 -13.18
C ALA A 94 -21.80 16.98 -12.72
N ALA A 95 -20.58 16.44 -12.74
CA ALA A 95 -20.28 15.10 -12.24
C ALA A 95 -20.63 14.96 -10.75
N MET A 96 -20.20 15.93 -9.92
CA MET A 96 -20.49 15.93 -8.49
C MET A 96 -21.99 16.04 -8.19
N VAL A 97 -22.73 16.90 -8.88
CA VAL A 97 -24.19 17.02 -8.74
C VAL A 97 -24.89 15.73 -9.17
N SER A 98 -24.49 15.13 -10.30
CA SER A 98 -25.04 13.86 -10.81
C SER A 98 -24.90 12.74 -9.77
N PHE A 99 -23.72 12.59 -9.18
CA PHE A 99 -23.48 11.59 -8.14
C PHE A 99 -24.18 11.92 -6.82
N ALA A 100 -24.27 13.20 -6.44
CA ALA A 100 -25.01 13.65 -5.27
C ALA A 100 -26.51 13.33 -5.36
N ILE A 101 -27.11 13.41 -6.56
CA ILE A 101 -28.50 12.99 -6.81
C ILE A 101 -28.65 11.47 -6.69
N ALA A 102 -27.69 10.70 -7.21
CA ALA A 102 -27.72 9.23 -7.15
C ALA A 102 -27.44 8.68 -5.73
N PHE A 103 -26.59 9.34 -4.95
CA PHE A 103 -26.11 8.90 -3.65
C PHE A 103 -26.11 10.03 -2.60
N PRO A 104 -27.28 10.61 -2.26
CA PRO A 104 -27.34 11.83 -1.43
C PRO A 104 -26.91 11.61 0.02
N ASP A 105 -27.14 10.41 0.58
CA ASP A 105 -26.59 9.97 1.88
C ASP A 105 -25.16 9.39 1.77
N GLY A 106 -24.63 9.27 0.56
CA GLY A 106 -23.36 8.61 0.23
C GLY A 106 -22.29 9.53 -0.37
N PHE A 107 -22.55 10.84 -0.47
CA PHE A 107 -21.78 11.75 -1.30
C PHE A 107 -20.33 11.93 -0.78
N MET A 108 -19.36 11.44 -1.55
CA MET A 108 -17.92 11.65 -1.33
C MET A 108 -17.23 11.94 -2.65
N ALA A 109 -16.73 13.16 -2.84
CA ALA A 109 -16.18 13.63 -4.11
C ALA A 109 -14.68 13.38 -4.24
N LEU A 110 -14.20 13.20 -5.48
CA LEU A 110 -12.79 13.25 -5.85
C LEU A 110 -12.50 14.69 -6.31
N VAL A 111 -11.46 15.33 -5.79
CA VAL A 111 -11.29 16.81 -5.89
C VAL A 111 -10.04 17.27 -6.62
N ASP A 112 -9.33 16.36 -7.27
CA ASP A 112 -8.04 16.59 -7.93
C ASP A 112 -8.02 16.07 -9.38
N THR A 113 -9.17 16.10 -10.05
CA THR A 113 -9.29 15.56 -11.43
C THR A 113 -8.94 16.58 -12.52
N TYR A 114 -9.25 17.86 -12.31
CA TYR A 114 -9.03 18.92 -13.31
C TYR A 114 -8.08 19.99 -12.79
N ASP A 115 -7.00 20.26 -13.51
CA ASP A 115 -6.26 21.50 -13.30
C ASP A 115 -7.06 22.72 -13.77
N VAL A 116 -6.93 23.83 -13.05
CA VAL A 116 -7.59 25.10 -13.38
C VAL A 116 -7.00 25.60 -14.68
N LYS A 117 -7.86 25.81 -15.68
CA LYS A 117 -7.47 26.42 -16.95
C LYS A 117 -7.01 27.87 -16.72
N SER A 118 -5.71 28.09 -16.62
CA SER A 118 -5.13 29.42 -16.70
C SER A 118 -5.08 29.89 -18.16
N ASP A 119 -6.26 30.10 -18.76
CA ASP A 119 -6.38 30.49 -20.17
C ASP A 119 -6.97 31.91 -20.33
N LYS A 120 -6.22 32.87 -19.78
CA LYS A 120 -6.26 34.29 -20.11
C LYS A 120 -4.85 34.87 -20.15
N LEU A 121 -3.97 34.29 -20.97
CA LEU A 121 -2.72 34.93 -21.42
C LEU A 121 -2.15 34.33 -22.73
N LEU A 122 -3.03 33.83 -23.62
CA LEU A 122 -2.72 33.58 -25.02
C LEU A 122 -3.44 34.61 -25.89
N GLY A 123 -2.86 35.80 -26.06
CA GLY A 123 -3.47 36.81 -26.94
C GLY A 123 -3.04 38.27 -26.81
N GLU A 124 -2.19 38.64 -25.86
CA GLU A 124 -1.58 39.99 -25.79
C GLU A 124 -0.13 39.87 -25.32
N ALA A 125 0.74 40.77 -25.81
CA ALA A 125 2.18 40.67 -25.58
C ALA A 125 2.49 40.83 -24.08
N ALA A 126 3.37 39.97 -23.56
CA ALA A 126 3.78 40.02 -22.17
C ALA A 126 4.58 41.30 -21.88
N GLU A 127 3.92 42.30 -21.30
CA GLU A 127 4.60 43.23 -20.40
C GLU A 127 4.88 42.50 -19.08
N GLU A 128 6.10 42.64 -18.58
CA GLU A 128 6.58 41.96 -17.39
C GLU A 128 5.86 42.45 -16.12
N LEU A 129 4.87 41.71 -15.66
CA LEU A 129 4.59 41.60 -14.22
C LEU A 129 5.05 40.22 -13.72
N SER A 130 6.37 40.10 -13.57
CA SER A 130 6.91 39.19 -12.57
C SER A 130 6.54 39.72 -11.19
N ASP A 131 5.82 38.93 -10.39
CA ASP A 131 5.86 39.14 -8.94
C ASP A 131 7.26 38.68 -8.48
N PRO A 132 8.16 39.58 -8.03
CA PRO A 132 9.59 39.26 -7.90
C PRO A 132 9.89 38.31 -6.73
N THR A 133 8.87 37.91 -5.97
CA THR A 133 9.01 37.31 -4.65
C THR A 133 9.11 35.78 -4.65
N ASP A 134 8.78 35.12 -5.77
CA ASP A 134 8.33 33.72 -5.72
C ASP A 134 8.94 32.80 -6.82
N SER A 135 10.06 33.23 -7.40
CA SER A 135 10.89 32.45 -8.33
C SER A 135 12.31 32.30 -7.77
N VAL A 136 12.84 31.08 -7.71
CA VAL A 136 14.21 30.85 -7.22
C VAL A 136 15.20 31.16 -8.34
N VAL A 137 15.81 32.34 -8.27
CA VAL A 137 16.90 32.78 -9.15
C VAL A 137 18.23 32.31 -8.56
N CYS A 138 19.17 31.87 -9.40
CA CYS A 138 20.52 31.53 -8.93
C CYS A 138 21.26 32.82 -8.51
N GLU A 139 21.65 32.91 -7.23
CA GLU A 139 22.75 33.80 -6.84
C GLU A 139 24.08 33.24 -7.37
N SER A 140 25.09 34.10 -7.51
CA SER A 140 26.45 33.75 -7.98
C SER A 140 27.22 32.77 -7.09
N THR A 141 26.64 32.39 -5.94
CA THR A 141 27.16 31.42 -4.97
C THR A 141 26.51 30.04 -5.07
N CYS A 142 25.59 29.82 -6.03
CA CYS A 142 24.90 28.55 -6.21
C CYS A 142 25.89 27.44 -6.63
N LEU A 143 26.38 26.66 -5.65
CA LEU A 143 27.36 25.59 -5.81
C LEU A 143 26.81 24.35 -6.53
N GLY A 144 26.43 24.51 -7.80
CA GLY A 144 26.30 23.41 -8.74
C GLY A 144 27.68 22.82 -9.00
N ARG A 145 27.93 21.58 -8.54
CA ARG A 145 29.15 20.84 -8.90
C ARG A 145 29.08 20.41 -10.36
N LEU A 146 29.54 21.26 -11.26
CA LEU A 146 30.18 20.79 -12.49
C LEU A 146 31.53 20.22 -12.08
N HIS A 147 31.63 18.89 -12.07
CA HIS A 147 32.89 18.19 -11.83
C HIS A 147 33.54 17.93 -13.18
N ASP A 148 34.42 18.85 -13.60
CA ASP A 148 35.40 18.53 -14.64
C ASP A 148 36.33 17.42 -14.11
N GLN A 149 36.64 16.46 -14.97
CA GLN A 149 37.61 15.39 -14.72
C GLN A 149 38.56 15.21 -15.91
N GLU A 150 39.72 15.85 -15.80
CA GLU A 150 40.98 15.53 -16.49
C GLU A 150 42.06 15.48 -15.39
N GLU A 151 43.09 14.62 -15.37
CA GLU A 151 43.51 13.56 -16.30
C GLU A 151 44.53 12.61 -15.59
N VAL A 152 45.33 11.83 -16.35
CA VAL A 152 46.59 11.10 -15.97
C VAL A 152 46.39 9.71 -15.34
N GLU A 153 46.94 8.57 -15.79
CA GLU A 153 47.73 8.11 -16.97
C GLU A 153 47.62 6.53 -16.99
N ALA A 154 48.02 5.68 -17.96
CA ALA A 154 48.55 5.77 -19.35
C ALA A 154 48.45 4.36 -20.03
N MET A 155 48.84 4.27 -21.32
CA MET A 155 49.09 3.04 -22.13
C MET A 155 47.82 2.25 -22.55
N HIS A 156 47.61 1.81 -23.81
CA HIS A 156 48.52 1.57 -24.95
C HIS A 156 47.84 1.87 -26.33
N GLN A 157 48.56 1.69 -27.44
CA GLN A 157 48.27 2.28 -28.76
C GLN A 157 47.36 1.47 -29.73
N SER A 158 46.77 2.20 -30.70
CA SER A 158 46.27 1.76 -32.03
C SER A 158 44.94 0.96 -32.05
N ASN A 159 43.91 1.30 -32.85
CA ASN A 159 43.92 1.68 -34.27
C ASN A 159 42.70 2.53 -34.69
N ILE A 160 42.79 3.13 -35.88
CA ILE A 160 41.71 3.88 -36.56
C ILE A 160 40.72 2.91 -37.23
N ASN A 161 39.41 3.13 -37.07
CA ASN A 161 38.43 3.15 -38.18
C ASN A 161 37.05 3.65 -37.74
N THR A 162 36.43 4.43 -38.62
CA THR A 162 35.05 4.92 -38.56
C THR A 162 34.03 3.82 -38.92
N LEU A 163 32.79 3.93 -38.42
CA LEU A 163 31.48 3.59 -39.05
C LEU A 163 30.33 3.85 -38.02
N PRO A 164 29.02 3.83 -38.39
CA PRO A 164 28.08 4.88 -37.96
C PRO A 164 26.85 4.39 -37.15
N GLU A 165 25.96 5.33 -36.82
CA GLU A 165 24.63 5.12 -36.24
C GLU A 165 23.70 4.25 -37.12
N ILE A 166 22.97 3.33 -36.49
CA ILE A 166 21.82 2.57 -37.03
C ILE A 166 20.80 2.37 -35.86
N PRO A 167 19.46 2.35 -36.10
CA PRO A 167 18.47 2.81 -35.12
C PRO A 167 17.66 1.70 -34.41
N GLU A 168 16.61 2.12 -33.71
CA GLU A 168 15.65 1.34 -32.93
C GLU A 168 14.76 0.39 -33.76
N GLU A 169 14.65 -0.86 -33.30
CA GLU A 169 13.54 -1.85 -33.35
C GLU A 169 14.13 -3.15 -32.72
N GLU A 170 13.43 -4.07 -32.05
CA GLU A 170 12.03 -4.46 -32.10
C GLU A 170 11.45 -4.67 -30.67
N CYS A 171 10.18 -4.33 -30.47
CA CYS A 171 9.39 -4.79 -29.33
C CYS A 171 8.16 -5.55 -29.83
N ASN A 172 8.29 -6.87 -30.00
CA ASN A 172 7.14 -7.76 -30.10
C ASN A 172 6.45 -7.82 -28.72
N GLY A 173 5.15 -7.59 -28.52
CA GLY A 173 4.05 -7.49 -29.48
C GLY A 173 2.94 -8.46 -29.05
N CYS A 174 1.75 -7.95 -28.69
CA CYS A 174 0.46 -8.68 -28.60
C CYS A 174 -0.62 -7.80 -27.91
N CYS A 175 -1.27 -6.93 -28.68
CA CYS A 175 -2.64 -6.42 -28.47
C CYS A 175 -3.05 -5.78 -29.81
N ALA A 176 -3.87 -6.47 -30.59
CA ALA A 176 -4.48 -5.94 -31.80
C ALA A 176 -5.98 -6.24 -31.76
N GLU A 177 -6.76 -5.29 -32.26
CA GLU A 177 -8.21 -5.26 -32.25
C GLU A 177 -8.74 -5.86 -33.55
N ASP A 178 -9.86 -6.58 -33.49
CA ASP A 178 -10.58 -7.05 -34.69
C ASP A 178 -11.85 -6.20 -34.90
N GLU A 179 -11.75 -5.15 -35.72
CA GLU A 179 -12.88 -4.59 -36.46
C GLU A 179 -12.77 -5.01 -37.94
N GLU A 180 -13.76 -5.74 -38.47
CA GLU A 180 -13.97 -5.88 -39.91
C GLU A 180 -15.39 -5.43 -40.28
N THR A 181 -15.51 -4.65 -41.37
CA THR A 181 -16.79 -4.19 -41.92
C THR A 181 -16.85 -4.37 -43.45
N LEU A 182 -18.08 -4.63 -43.94
CA LEU A 182 -18.54 -4.64 -45.35
C LEU A 182 -18.21 -5.92 -46.15
N CYS A 183 -19.07 -6.44 -47.06
CA CYS A 183 -20.25 -5.83 -47.70
C CYS A 183 -21.31 -6.89 -48.15
N ASP A 184 -22.59 -6.50 -48.13
CA ASP A 184 -23.76 -6.96 -48.92
C ASP A 184 -23.97 -8.45 -49.32
N GLN A 185 -25.11 -9.03 -48.89
CA GLN A 185 -26.28 -9.22 -49.79
C GLN A 185 -27.54 -9.81 -49.12
N HIS A 186 -28.69 -9.18 -49.44
CA HIS A 186 -30.06 -9.71 -49.52
C HIS A 186 -30.86 -10.18 -48.28
N ALA A 187 -31.90 -9.35 -48.00
CA ALA A 187 -33.32 -9.70 -47.80
C ALA A 187 -33.82 -10.22 -46.43
N GLU A 188 -34.71 -9.41 -45.82
CA GLU A 188 -35.76 -9.83 -44.88
C GLU A 188 -36.86 -10.65 -45.62
N PRO A 189 -37.75 -11.37 -44.91
CA PRO A 189 -38.88 -10.71 -44.21
C PRO A 189 -39.25 -11.27 -42.82
N GLU A 190 -39.77 -10.35 -41.98
CA GLU A 190 -40.99 -10.36 -41.13
C GLU A 190 -41.56 -11.63 -40.44
N GLU A 191 -42.44 -11.35 -39.45
CA GLU A 191 -43.36 -12.24 -38.68
C GLU A 191 -42.78 -13.11 -37.54
N GLU A 192 -43.45 -13.36 -36.41
CA GLU A 192 -44.47 -12.61 -35.64
C GLU A 192 -44.67 -13.31 -34.25
N ASN A 193 -45.18 -12.60 -33.23
CA ASN A 193 -45.73 -13.10 -31.94
C ASN A 193 -44.75 -13.83 -30.95
N ALA A 194 -44.69 -13.57 -29.63
CA ALA A 194 -45.65 -13.18 -28.57
C ALA A 194 -46.37 -14.36 -27.85
N HIS A 195 -46.52 -14.22 -26.52
CA HIS A 195 -47.20 -15.13 -25.56
C HIS A 195 -46.47 -16.47 -25.26
N GLU A 196 -46.51 -17.06 -24.06
CA GLU A 196 -46.98 -16.64 -22.73
C GLU A 196 -46.35 -17.52 -21.61
N GLU A 197 -46.58 -17.12 -20.35
CA GLU A 197 -46.95 -17.91 -19.15
C GLU A 197 -47.09 -19.47 -19.29
N GLU A 198 -46.88 -20.32 -18.28
CA GLU A 198 -46.72 -20.21 -16.82
C GLU A 198 -46.37 -21.61 -16.24
N ASN A 199 -45.85 -21.70 -15.00
CA ASN A 199 -46.10 -22.78 -14.01
C ASN A 199 -45.81 -24.29 -14.35
N ALA A 200 -45.63 -25.23 -13.41
CA ALA A 200 -45.22 -25.21 -11.99
C ALA A 200 -44.84 -26.65 -11.55
N ASP A 201 -44.04 -26.74 -10.48
CA ASP A 201 -44.06 -27.74 -9.38
C ASP A 201 -44.00 -29.27 -9.57
N GLU A 202 -43.71 -29.90 -8.41
CA GLU A 202 -43.91 -31.30 -7.98
C GLU A 202 -42.76 -32.34 -8.10
N GLU A 203 -41.99 -32.38 -7.01
CA GLU A 203 -41.47 -33.54 -6.29
C GLU A 203 -42.04 -34.94 -6.66
N ASN A 204 -41.18 -35.96 -6.85
CA ASN A 204 -40.88 -36.91 -5.76
C ASN A 204 -39.88 -38.04 -6.11
N ASN A 205 -38.91 -38.19 -5.22
CA ASN A 205 -38.34 -39.42 -4.64
C ASN A 205 -38.91 -40.80 -5.09
N GLU A 206 -38.05 -41.72 -5.58
CA GLU A 206 -37.63 -42.95 -4.83
C GLU A 206 -36.71 -43.93 -5.61
N GLN A 207 -35.62 -44.33 -4.92
CA GLN A 207 -35.00 -45.67 -4.84
C GLN A 207 -34.29 -46.36 -6.03
N VAL A 208 -33.20 -47.04 -5.63
CA VAL A 208 -32.15 -47.69 -6.43
C VAL A 208 -32.47 -49.18 -6.68
N PRO A 209 -32.03 -49.75 -7.82
CA PRO A 209 -31.22 -50.98 -7.71
C PRO A 209 -29.97 -50.98 -8.62
N GLU A 210 -28.82 -51.28 -8.02
CA GLU A 210 -27.62 -51.85 -8.65
C GLU A 210 -27.58 -53.38 -8.38
N PRO A 211 -26.67 -54.21 -8.95
CA PRO A 211 -25.50 -53.86 -9.77
C PRO A 211 -25.38 -54.63 -11.12
N ASP A 212 -24.39 -54.27 -11.94
CA ASP A 212 -23.54 -55.26 -12.64
C ASP A 212 -22.18 -54.66 -13.06
N GLU A 213 -21.16 -55.50 -13.19
CA GLU A 213 -19.74 -55.09 -13.14
C GLU A 213 -19.07 -54.67 -14.46
N SER A 214 -17.97 -53.91 -14.30
CA SER A 214 -16.68 -53.99 -15.04
C SER A 214 -16.30 -52.88 -16.04
N CYS A 215 -14.96 -52.70 -16.15
CA CYS A 215 -14.20 -51.83 -17.06
C CYS A 215 -14.05 -50.34 -16.69
N HIS A 216 -13.07 -50.03 -15.83
CA HIS A 216 -12.38 -48.73 -15.83
C HIS A 216 -10.86 -48.91 -15.89
N ASP A 217 -10.24 -48.36 -16.94
CA ASP A 217 -8.79 -48.22 -17.06
C ASP A 217 -8.25 -47.13 -16.10
N PRO A 218 -7.02 -47.26 -15.59
CA PRO A 218 -6.40 -46.24 -14.76
C PRO A 218 -5.91 -45.03 -15.60
N PRO A 219 -6.00 -43.78 -15.08
CA PRO A 219 -5.41 -42.62 -15.73
C PRO A 219 -3.88 -42.67 -15.73
N PRO A 220 -3.20 -41.99 -16.68
CA PRO A 220 -1.78 -42.17 -16.93
C PRO A 220 -0.88 -41.59 -15.82
N SER A 221 0.18 -42.33 -15.52
CA SER A 221 1.28 -41.89 -14.65
C SER A 221 2.12 -40.80 -15.31
N ILE A 222 2.22 -39.63 -14.68
CA ILE A 222 3.20 -38.60 -15.05
C ILE A 222 4.59 -39.04 -14.59
N THR A 223 5.43 -39.38 -15.55
CA THR A 223 6.89 -39.42 -15.39
C THR A 223 7.42 -38.00 -15.56
N VAL A 224 8.16 -37.51 -14.56
CA VAL A 224 9.00 -36.31 -14.73
C VAL A 224 10.38 -36.82 -15.11
N GLU A 225 10.85 -36.43 -16.30
CA GLU A 225 12.21 -36.70 -16.76
C GLU A 225 13.18 -35.71 -16.08
N ASP A 226 14.35 -36.20 -15.68
CA ASP A 226 15.41 -35.35 -15.11
C ASP A 226 16.07 -34.54 -16.24
N GLU A 227 15.91 -33.21 -16.23
CA GLU A 227 16.73 -32.30 -17.05
C GLU A 227 17.80 -31.58 -16.22
N GLU A 228 18.98 -31.45 -16.82
CA GLU A 228 20.20 -30.98 -16.17
C GLU A 228 20.20 -29.46 -15.89
N SER A 229 21.00 -29.07 -14.91
CA SER A 229 21.16 -27.68 -14.47
C SER A 229 21.78 -26.77 -15.53
N VAL A 230 21.09 -25.69 -15.89
CA VAL A 230 21.71 -24.50 -16.49
C VAL A 230 21.93 -23.45 -15.40
N ALA A 231 23.16 -22.96 -15.27
CA ALA A 231 23.53 -22.00 -14.24
C ALA A 231 22.98 -20.60 -14.54
N VAL A 232 22.33 -19.98 -13.56
CA VAL A 232 22.07 -18.54 -13.53
C VAL A 232 22.98 -17.94 -12.46
N VAL A 233 23.77 -16.95 -12.86
CA VAL A 233 24.65 -16.18 -11.96
C VAL A 233 23.82 -15.07 -11.34
N ASP A 234 23.71 -15.06 -10.01
CA ASP A 234 23.10 -13.95 -9.26
C ASP A 234 24.08 -13.40 -8.23
N CYS A 235 24.06 -12.07 -8.08
CA CYS A 235 25.09 -11.30 -7.39
C CYS A 235 25.02 -11.39 -5.85
N GLU A 236 26.19 -11.33 -5.21
CA GLU A 236 26.33 -11.33 -3.75
C GLU A 236 25.82 -10.01 -3.11
N PRO A 237 25.07 -10.06 -2.00
CA PRO A 237 24.87 -8.90 -1.13
C PRO A 237 26.07 -8.73 -0.18
N ILE A 238 26.63 -7.52 -0.15
CA ILE A 238 27.78 -7.16 0.69
C ILE A 238 27.44 -7.30 2.17
N VAL A 239 28.06 -8.27 2.85
CA VAL A 239 28.06 -8.36 4.32
C VAL A 239 29.11 -7.38 4.86
N LYS A 240 28.69 -6.43 5.70
CA LYS A 240 29.62 -5.68 6.56
C LYS A 240 29.70 -6.38 7.91
N GLU A 241 30.89 -6.88 8.21
CA GLU A 241 31.25 -7.35 9.54
C GLU A 241 31.28 -6.18 10.54
N SER A 242 30.84 -6.44 11.77
CA SER A 242 31.15 -5.59 12.93
C SER A 242 31.22 -6.47 14.17
N ASP A 243 32.40 -7.03 14.42
CA ASP A 243 32.75 -7.50 15.75
C ASP A 243 32.91 -6.27 16.67
N GLU A 244 32.30 -6.29 17.85
CA GLU A 244 33.05 -6.46 19.12
C GLU A 244 32.14 -6.37 20.36
N ASN A 245 32.65 -7.02 21.41
CA ASN A 245 32.05 -7.28 22.72
C ASN A 245 31.53 -6.08 23.51
N GLY A 246 30.58 -6.33 24.43
CA GLY A 246 30.28 -5.44 25.55
C GLY A 246 29.11 -5.91 26.40
N ASN A 247 29.40 -6.52 27.56
CA ASN A 247 28.42 -6.80 28.62
C ASN A 247 28.75 -5.95 29.86
N GLU A 248 27.78 -5.82 30.78
CA GLU A 248 27.91 -5.37 32.17
C GLU A 248 27.79 -3.85 32.48
N ASP A 249 26.62 -3.55 33.04
CA ASP A 249 26.42 -2.99 34.38
C ASP A 249 26.39 -1.47 34.67
N ILE A 250 25.74 -1.23 35.82
CA ILE A 250 25.17 0.00 36.36
C ILE A 250 26.15 0.63 37.35
N GLU A 251 26.33 1.96 37.35
CA GLU A 251 26.39 2.77 38.59
C GLU A 251 26.31 4.29 38.33
N ASP A 252 26.34 5.08 39.41
CA ASP A 252 25.59 6.33 39.58
C ASP A 252 26.50 7.53 40.00
N GLN A 253 26.00 8.77 39.79
CA GLN A 253 26.38 10.04 40.48
C GLN A 253 27.65 10.87 40.17
N ASN A 254 27.43 12.20 40.33
CA ASN A 254 28.33 13.35 40.58
C ASN A 254 29.07 14.04 39.38
N VAL A 255 29.26 15.37 39.23
CA VAL A 255 28.70 16.68 39.70
C VAL A 255 29.85 17.73 39.77
N LEU A 256 29.70 18.91 39.13
CA LEU A 256 30.55 20.15 39.17
C LEU A 256 31.98 20.04 38.55
N LYS A 257 32.68 21.05 37.98
CA LYS A 257 32.62 22.55 37.84
C LYS A 257 33.42 22.93 36.54
N ALA A 258 33.00 23.83 35.65
CA ALA A 258 33.06 25.32 35.64
C ALA A 258 34.41 25.99 35.26
N THR A 259 34.33 27.15 34.56
CA THR A 259 35.37 28.17 34.18
C THR A 259 36.33 27.86 33.01
N ASN A 260 36.83 28.83 32.21
CA ASN A 260 36.37 30.16 31.73
C ASN A 260 37.36 30.67 30.63
N GLU A 261 37.06 31.79 29.94
CA GLU A 261 37.97 32.60 29.07
C GLU A 261 38.43 31.98 27.72
N GLY A 262 38.61 32.75 26.63
CA GLY A 262 38.42 34.19 26.40
C GLY A 262 38.45 34.57 24.90
N GLU A 263 37.99 35.78 24.56
CA GLU A 263 37.89 36.31 23.19
C GLU A 263 39.21 36.93 22.68
N GLU A 264 39.45 36.94 21.36
CA GLU A 264 40.24 38.00 20.73
C GLU A 264 39.79 38.26 19.28
N SER A 265 39.70 39.54 18.91
CA SER A 265 39.13 40.08 17.67
C SER A 265 40.17 40.88 16.89
N PHE A 266 40.09 40.98 15.55
CA PHE A 266 40.62 42.16 14.84
C PHE A 266 39.97 42.37 13.46
N GLU A 267 39.54 43.61 13.19
CA GLU A 267 39.06 44.12 11.89
C GLU A 267 40.16 44.95 11.20
N VAL A 268 40.22 44.93 9.85
CA VAL A 268 40.74 46.03 9.01
C VAL A 268 40.08 45.98 7.61
N GLU A 269 39.46 47.09 7.17
CA GLU A 269 38.98 47.31 5.78
C GLU A 269 39.97 48.20 4.95
N PRO A 270 39.63 48.72 3.75
CA PRO A 270 39.58 48.02 2.47
C PRO A 270 40.50 48.68 1.42
N GLN A 271 40.64 48.11 0.21
CA GLN A 271 41.16 48.84 -0.95
C GLN A 271 40.34 48.54 -2.21
N ASN A 272 39.86 49.61 -2.87
CA ASN A 272 39.30 49.58 -4.21
C ASN A 272 40.40 49.34 -5.24
N ASP A 273 40.08 48.60 -6.29
CA ASP A 273 40.44 48.98 -7.65
C ASP A 273 39.23 48.72 -8.57
N THR A 274 39.08 49.53 -9.62
CA THR A 274 37.87 49.58 -10.46
C THR A 274 38.24 49.45 -11.92
N GLU A 275 37.85 48.36 -12.58
CA GLU A 275 37.72 48.33 -14.04
C GLU A 275 36.41 47.63 -14.41
N ALA A 276 35.64 48.28 -15.28
CA ALA A 276 34.38 47.78 -15.80
C ALA A 276 34.59 47.17 -17.19
N LEU A 277 34.01 46.00 -17.43
CA LEU A 277 33.81 45.46 -18.77
C LEU A 277 32.36 45.01 -18.89
N ASP A 278 31.66 45.55 -19.88
CA ASP A 278 30.28 45.21 -20.20
C ASP A 278 30.19 43.73 -20.66
N GLY A 279 29.40 42.94 -19.95
CA GLY A 279 29.05 41.57 -20.29
C GLY A 279 27.59 41.33 -19.96
N VAL A 280 26.81 40.87 -20.94
CA VAL A 280 25.41 40.51 -20.72
C VAL A 280 25.38 39.08 -20.18
N ASP A 281 25.33 38.94 -18.86
CA ASP A 281 25.23 37.62 -18.23
C ASP A 281 23.84 37.02 -18.47
N GLU A 282 23.79 36.10 -19.43
CA GLU A 282 22.65 35.23 -19.68
C GLU A 282 22.52 34.28 -18.48
N ILE A 283 21.55 34.57 -17.58
CA ILE A 283 21.34 33.85 -16.31
C ILE A 283 21.01 32.38 -16.58
N THR A 284 22.06 31.58 -16.67
CA THR A 284 21.97 30.14 -16.93
C THR A 284 21.53 29.47 -15.62
N ARG A 285 20.27 29.07 -15.54
CA ARG A 285 19.71 28.42 -14.36
C ARG A 285 20.37 27.06 -14.16
N CYS A 286 20.85 26.77 -12.95
CA CYS A 286 21.41 25.45 -12.68
C CYS A 286 20.31 24.39 -12.60
N ALA A 287 20.61 23.13 -12.96
CA ALA A 287 19.63 22.05 -13.01
C ALA A 287 18.85 21.85 -11.68
N ASN A 288 19.46 22.14 -10.53
CA ASN A 288 18.76 22.11 -9.24
C ASN A 288 17.75 23.25 -9.08
N CYS A 289 18.06 24.48 -9.52
CA CYS A 289 17.13 25.59 -9.51
C CYS A 289 16.03 25.43 -10.57
N GLU A 290 16.31 24.80 -11.71
CA GLU A 290 15.28 24.43 -12.69
C GLU A 290 14.35 23.33 -12.17
N ALA A 291 14.90 22.27 -11.56
CA ALA A 291 14.10 21.23 -10.90
C ALA A 291 13.25 21.82 -9.77
N LEU A 292 13.80 22.73 -8.95
CA LEU A 292 13.07 23.39 -7.87
C LEU A 292 11.98 24.33 -8.39
N ASN A 293 12.26 25.14 -9.43
CA ASN A 293 11.23 25.98 -10.05
C ASN A 293 10.15 25.13 -10.76
N THR A 294 10.51 24.00 -11.36
CA THR A 294 9.55 23.03 -11.94
C THR A 294 8.68 22.41 -10.85
N MET A 295 9.27 22.05 -9.71
CA MET A 295 8.55 21.56 -8.53
C MET A 295 7.61 22.62 -7.96
N ILE A 296 8.06 23.89 -7.83
CA ILE A 296 7.22 25.02 -7.40
C ILE A 296 6.07 25.25 -8.40
N HIS A 297 6.33 25.18 -9.70
CA HIS A 297 5.29 25.34 -10.73
C HIS A 297 4.29 24.18 -10.70
N HIS A 298 4.75 22.95 -10.48
CA HIS A 298 3.90 21.77 -10.33
C HIS A 298 3.03 21.85 -9.06
N LEU A 299 3.61 22.25 -7.92
CA LEU A 299 2.87 22.50 -6.67
C LEU A 299 1.84 23.63 -6.84
N LYS A 300 2.16 24.68 -7.60
CA LYS A 300 1.22 25.77 -7.93
C LYS A 300 0.09 25.32 -8.88
N SER A 301 0.35 24.40 -9.81
CA SER A 301 -0.65 23.77 -10.69
C SER A 301 -1.57 22.84 -9.89
N VAL A 302 -1.01 21.85 -9.19
CA VAL A 302 -1.73 20.93 -8.29
C VAL A 302 -2.57 21.68 -7.24
N GLY A 303 -2.01 22.74 -6.64
CA GLY A 303 -2.72 23.58 -5.67
C GLY A 303 -3.88 24.39 -6.27
N LYS A 304 -3.91 24.63 -7.59
CA LYS A 304 -5.06 25.22 -8.30
C LYS A 304 -6.11 24.16 -8.65
N SER A 305 -5.70 23.02 -9.24
CA SER A 305 -6.57 21.85 -9.48
C SER A 305 -7.47 21.55 -8.28
N PHE A 306 -6.81 21.38 -7.12
CA PHE A 306 -7.47 21.10 -5.85
C PHE A 306 -8.47 22.16 -5.40
N ARG A 307 -8.22 23.45 -5.70
CA ARG A 307 -9.14 24.55 -5.37
C ARG A 307 -10.43 24.49 -6.19
N SER A 308 -10.38 24.05 -7.45
CA SER A 308 -11.60 23.80 -8.26
C SER A 308 -12.46 22.72 -7.61
N GLY A 309 -11.87 21.53 -7.41
CA GLY A 309 -12.60 20.38 -6.88
C GLY A 309 -13.12 20.61 -5.47
N LEU A 310 -12.35 21.29 -4.62
CA LEU A 310 -12.76 21.63 -3.25
C LEU A 310 -13.91 22.65 -3.22
N LEU A 311 -13.88 23.69 -4.08
CA LEU A 311 -14.97 24.67 -4.21
C LEU A 311 -16.25 23.99 -4.72
N ASN A 312 -16.14 23.20 -5.79
CA ASN A 312 -17.26 22.44 -6.38
C ASN A 312 -17.87 21.47 -5.36
N PHE A 313 -17.03 20.69 -4.66
CA PHE A 313 -17.49 19.78 -3.61
C PHE A 313 -18.22 20.53 -2.48
N CYS A 314 -17.65 21.63 -1.99
CA CYS A 314 -18.26 22.39 -0.89
C CYS A 314 -19.62 22.97 -1.29
N ALA A 315 -19.74 23.44 -2.54
CA ALA A 315 -21.00 23.96 -3.08
C ALA A 315 -22.10 22.87 -3.13
N VAL A 316 -21.78 21.68 -3.65
CA VAL A 316 -22.71 20.54 -3.68
C VAL A 316 -23.02 20.03 -2.28
N ALA A 317 -22.05 20.04 -1.35
CA ALA A 317 -22.25 19.63 0.04
C ALA A 317 -23.21 20.57 0.81
N LEU A 318 -23.18 21.88 0.52
CA LEU A 318 -24.15 22.85 1.05
C LEU A 318 -25.52 22.69 0.40
N ALA A 319 -25.59 22.47 -0.92
CA ALA A 319 -26.85 22.20 -1.62
C ALA A 319 -27.54 20.93 -1.10
N LEU A 320 -26.78 19.86 -0.79
CA LEU A 320 -27.29 18.65 -0.13
C LEU A 320 -27.80 18.92 1.28
N ASN A 321 -27.12 19.77 2.06
CA ASN A 321 -27.55 20.17 3.41
C ASN A 321 -28.91 20.89 3.36
N ASP A 322 -29.12 21.75 2.37
CA ASP A 322 -30.39 22.45 2.14
C ASP A 322 -31.52 21.52 1.64
N GLN A 323 -31.19 20.27 1.28
CA GLN A 323 -32.11 19.19 0.98
C GLN A 323 -32.20 18.15 2.11
N GLY A 324 -31.63 18.43 3.29
CA GLY A 324 -31.70 17.55 4.47
C GLY A 324 -30.73 16.36 4.45
N TYR A 325 -29.78 16.32 3.51
CA TYR A 325 -28.75 15.30 3.41
C TYR A 325 -27.41 15.80 3.97
N ARG A 326 -26.39 14.92 4.02
CA ARG A 326 -25.04 15.28 4.46
C ARG A 326 -24.00 14.61 3.60
N ALA A 327 -23.07 15.41 3.09
CA ALA A 327 -21.85 14.91 2.47
C ALA A 327 -21.01 14.11 3.49
N ILE A 328 -20.28 13.10 3.02
CA ILE A 328 -19.37 12.29 3.82
C ILE A 328 -17.98 12.90 3.84
N GLY A 329 -17.47 13.37 2.69
CA GLY A 329 -16.10 13.85 2.58
C GLY A 329 -15.53 13.98 1.18
N ILE A 330 -14.20 14.04 1.09
CA ILE A 330 -13.43 14.13 -0.15
C ILE A 330 -12.39 12.99 -0.27
N ARG A 331 -11.96 12.70 -1.49
CA ARG A 331 -10.76 11.90 -1.80
C ARG A 331 -9.74 12.77 -2.53
N ILE A 332 -8.48 12.61 -2.13
CA ILE A 332 -7.28 13.19 -2.76
C ILE A 332 -6.43 12.01 -3.27
N ASP A 333 -5.97 12.05 -4.51
CA ASP A 333 -5.29 10.94 -5.21
C ASP A 333 -3.96 11.38 -5.85
N SER A 334 -3.56 12.64 -5.65
CA SER A 334 -2.37 13.24 -6.24
C SER A 334 -1.87 14.44 -5.44
N GLY A 335 -0.65 14.90 -5.75
CA GLY A 335 -0.04 16.07 -5.11
C GLY A 335 0.54 15.80 -3.72
N ASP A 336 0.85 16.89 -3.01
CA ASP A 336 1.28 16.83 -1.61
C ASP A 336 0.07 16.54 -0.70
N LEU A 337 -0.12 15.26 -0.39
CA LEU A 337 -1.24 14.79 0.44
C LEU A 337 -1.24 15.40 1.84
N ALA A 338 -0.08 15.77 2.42
CA ALA A 338 -0.03 16.42 3.72
C ALA A 338 -0.58 17.85 3.62
N TYR A 339 0.01 18.67 2.73
CA TYR A 339 -0.39 20.05 2.49
C TYR A 339 -1.87 20.16 2.08
N LEU A 340 -2.30 19.36 1.09
CA LEU A 340 -3.67 19.40 0.57
C LEU A 340 -4.70 18.96 1.63
N SER A 341 -4.38 17.96 2.47
CA SER A 341 -5.28 17.57 3.57
C SER A 341 -5.45 18.67 4.62
N CYS A 342 -4.37 19.41 4.95
CA CYS A 342 -4.42 20.56 5.84
C CYS A 342 -5.27 21.69 5.24
N LEU A 343 -5.06 22.02 3.96
CA LEU A 343 -5.82 23.04 3.23
C LEU A 343 -7.32 22.72 3.13
N ALA A 344 -7.68 21.46 2.88
CA ALA A 344 -9.09 21.02 2.93
C ALA A 344 -9.68 21.14 4.34
N ARG A 345 -8.96 20.73 5.39
CA ARG A 345 -9.45 20.83 6.78
C ARG A 345 -9.73 22.27 7.16
N GLU A 346 -8.79 23.18 6.90
CA GLU A 346 -8.95 24.61 7.17
C GLU A 346 -10.14 25.19 6.38
N THR A 347 -10.29 24.81 5.10
CA THR A 347 -11.44 25.19 4.28
C THR A 347 -12.77 24.73 4.90
N PHE A 348 -12.84 23.48 5.35
CA PHE A 348 -14.03 22.94 5.99
C PHE A 348 -14.35 23.63 7.33
N GLU A 349 -13.33 24.03 8.10
CA GLU A 349 -13.49 24.81 9.34
C GLU A 349 -14.02 26.22 9.07
N ARG A 350 -13.44 26.95 8.10
CA ARG A 350 -13.92 28.28 7.68
C ARG A 350 -15.40 28.24 7.22
N ILE A 351 -15.78 27.21 6.45
CA ILE A 351 -17.18 27.03 5.99
C ILE A 351 -18.09 26.66 7.16
N ALA A 352 -17.66 25.76 8.05
CA ALA A 352 -18.41 25.38 9.26
C ALA A 352 -18.74 26.60 10.14
N GLU A 353 -17.79 27.52 10.32
CA GLU A 353 -18.00 28.76 11.06
C GLU A 353 -18.93 29.73 10.30
N ARG A 354 -18.65 29.97 9.01
CA ARG A 354 -19.38 30.93 8.17
C ARG A 354 -20.87 30.60 8.04
N PHE A 355 -21.18 29.33 7.79
CA PHE A 355 -22.56 28.84 7.61
C PHE A 355 -23.16 28.24 8.89
N LYS A 356 -22.40 28.21 10.00
CA LYS A 356 -22.80 27.63 11.30
C LYS A 356 -23.17 26.15 11.22
N LEU A 357 -22.43 25.39 10.42
CA LEU A 357 -22.60 23.95 10.20
C LEU A 357 -21.46 23.16 10.87
N PRO A 358 -21.55 22.85 12.18
CA PRO A 358 -20.46 22.23 12.94
C PRO A 358 -20.15 20.77 12.55
N TRP A 359 -20.94 20.17 11.65
CA TRP A 359 -20.66 18.88 11.04
C TRP A 359 -19.70 18.99 9.84
N PHE A 360 -19.64 20.16 9.20
CA PHE A 360 -18.88 20.38 7.97
C PHE A 360 -17.36 20.30 8.22
N SER A 361 -16.86 20.83 9.33
CA SER A 361 -15.46 20.70 9.74
C SER A 361 -15.00 19.25 10.00
N LYS A 362 -15.96 18.32 10.17
CA LYS A 362 -15.73 16.89 10.41
C LYS A 362 -15.93 16.02 9.17
N LEU A 363 -16.01 16.63 7.98
CA LEU A 363 -16.00 15.91 6.72
C LEU A 363 -14.74 15.05 6.59
N THR A 364 -14.90 13.83 6.08
CA THR A 364 -13.84 12.83 5.99
C THR A 364 -12.85 13.20 4.87
N ILE A 365 -11.56 13.23 5.16
CA ILE A 365 -10.52 13.35 4.13
C ILE A 365 -9.93 11.97 3.88
N VAL A 366 -10.15 11.43 2.68
CA VAL A 366 -9.55 10.19 2.20
C VAL A 366 -8.34 10.52 1.33
N ALA A 367 -7.22 9.83 1.51
CA ALA A 367 -6.10 9.87 0.58
C ALA A 367 -5.86 8.50 -0.06
N SER A 368 -5.51 8.49 -1.34
CA SER A 368 -5.04 7.32 -2.08
C SER A 368 -3.83 7.69 -2.97
N ASN A 369 -3.42 6.76 -3.85
CA ASN A 369 -2.21 6.79 -4.69
C ASN A 369 -0.86 6.54 -3.97
N ASP A 370 -0.15 5.50 -4.41
CA ASP A 370 1.17 5.02 -3.95
C ASP A 370 1.47 5.09 -2.43
N ILE A 371 0.41 4.93 -1.63
CA ILE A 371 0.50 4.91 -0.18
C ILE A 371 1.11 3.59 0.31
N ASN A 372 2.22 3.68 1.03
CA ASN A 372 2.91 2.60 1.71
C ASN A 372 3.23 2.97 3.17
N GLU A 373 3.98 2.13 3.86
CA GLU A 373 4.32 2.33 5.28
C GLU A 373 5.18 3.59 5.51
N ASP A 374 6.18 3.83 4.65
CA ASP A 374 7.11 4.97 4.79
C ASP A 374 6.39 6.29 4.50
N THR A 375 5.53 6.31 3.49
CA THR A 375 4.72 7.50 3.19
C THR A 375 3.74 7.79 4.33
N ILE A 376 3.12 6.78 4.95
CA ILE A 376 2.25 6.99 6.12
C ILE A 376 3.04 7.54 7.31
N LEU A 377 4.26 7.04 7.57
CA LEU A 377 5.13 7.57 8.63
C LEU A 377 5.48 9.05 8.37
N SER A 378 5.92 9.39 7.16
CA SER A 378 6.24 10.76 6.75
C SER A 378 5.03 11.71 6.85
N LEU A 379 3.84 11.28 6.41
CA LEU A 379 2.62 12.07 6.55
C LEU A 379 2.28 12.37 8.01
N ASN A 380 2.43 11.38 8.91
CA ASN A 380 2.22 11.56 10.35
C ASN A 380 3.19 12.57 10.97
N GLU A 381 4.47 12.54 10.58
CA GLU A 381 5.48 13.51 11.02
C GLU A 381 5.16 14.94 10.56
N GLN A 382 4.59 15.10 9.36
CA GLN A 382 4.14 16.37 8.81
C GLN A 382 2.80 16.88 9.41
N GLY A 383 2.14 16.10 10.25
CA GLY A 383 0.92 16.53 10.95
C GLY A 383 -0.31 16.68 10.05
N HIS A 384 -0.41 15.86 8.99
CA HIS A 384 -1.54 15.78 8.04
C HIS A 384 -2.95 15.69 8.69
N LYS A 385 -4.00 15.87 7.90
CA LYS A 385 -5.41 15.85 8.34
C LYS A 385 -6.27 14.78 7.65
N ILE A 386 -5.63 13.73 7.13
CA ILE A 386 -6.27 12.60 6.44
C ILE A 386 -6.88 11.66 7.48
N ASP A 387 -8.18 11.38 7.35
CA ASP A 387 -8.92 10.48 8.23
C ASP A 387 -8.84 9.01 7.77
N CYS A 388 -8.60 8.79 6.47
CA CYS A 388 -8.58 7.44 5.89
C CYS A 388 -7.60 7.29 4.73
N PHE A 389 -6.75 6.26 4.78
CA PHE A 389 -5.90 5.84 3.68
C PHE A 389 -6.53 4.72 2.85
N GLY A 390 -6.60 4.90 1.53
CA GLY A 390 -6.95 3.89 0.54
C GLY A 390 -5.69 3.31 -0.11
N ILE A 391 -5.39 2.04 0.16
CA ILE A 391 -4.13 1.41 -0.26
C ILE A 391 -4.40 0.33 -1.30
N GLY A 392 -3.77 0.47 -2.47
CA GLY A 392 -3.87 -0.44 -3.61
C GLY A 392 -2.59 -1.25 -3.85
N THR A 393 -1.81 -0.84 -4.86
CA THR A 393 -0.69 -1.60 -5.45
C THR A 393 0.25 -2.22 -4.42
N HIS A 394 0.87 -1.42 -3.55
CA HIS A 394 1.85 -1.90 -2.56
C HIS A 394 1.31 -3.01 -1.65
N LEU A 395 0.03 -2.95 -1.27
CA LEU A 395 -0.65 -3.97 -0.45
C LEU A 395 -1.03 -5.21 -1.27
N VAL A 396 -1.38 -5.04 -2.55
CA VAL A 396 -1.79 -6.13 -3.44
C VAL A 396 -0.60 -6.98 -3.90
N THR A 397 0.53 -6.34 -4.20
CA THR A 397 1.77 -6.98 -4.69
C THR A 397 2.74 -7.37 -3.58
N CYS A 398 2.59 -6.82 -2.37
CA CYS A 398 3.56 -6.95 -1.27
C CYS A 398 4.98 -6.54 -1.70
N GLN A 399 5.12 -5.42 -2.44
CA GLN A 399 6.29 -5.07 -3.26
C GLN A 399 7.67 -5.26 -2.60
N ARG A 400 7.83 -4.96 -1.30
CA ARG A 400 9.10 -5.18 -0.57
C ARG A 400 9.50 -6.66 -0.47
N GLN A 401 8.53 -7.56 -0.38
CA GLN A 401 8.72 -9.00 -0.31
C GLN A 401 7.48 -9.72 -0.91
N PRO A 402 7.44 -9.95 -2.24
CA PRO A 402 6.29 -10.54 -2.91
C PRO A 402 6.10 -12.04 -2.60
N ALA A 403 7.09 -12.70 -2.00
CA ALA A 403 7.05 -14.12 -1.65
C ALA A 403 7.51 -14.39 -0.20
N LEU A 404 6.73 -15.17 0.54
CA LEU A 404 7.01 -15.51 1.94
C LEU A 404 8.03 -16.66 2.12
N GLY A 405 8.32 -17.42 1.06
CA GLY A 405 9.26 -18.55 1.13
C GLY A 405 8.73 -19.81 1.84
N CYS A 406 7.41 -19.99 1.92
CA CYS A 406 6.79 -21.18 2.51
C CYS A 406 7.21 -22.47 1.78
N VAL A 407 7.44 -23.54 2.54
CA VAL A 407 7.84 -24.85 1.99
C VAL A 407 6.94 -25.99 2.49
N TYR A 408 6.61 -26.92 1.59
CA TYR A 408 6.05 -28.22 1.95
C TYR A 408 7.17 -29.27 1.96
N LYS A 409 7.22 -30.13 2.98
CA LYS A 409 8.23 -31.17 3.19
C LYS A 409 7.62 -32.39 3.89
N MET A 410 7.94 -33.59 3.41
CA MET A 410 7.65 -34.84 4.11
C MET A 410 8.59 -34.97 5.31
N VAL A 411 8.04 -35.08 6.51
CA VAL A 411 8.79 -35.24 7.77
C VAL A 411 8.79 -36.69 8.29
N GLU A 412 7.86 -37.51 7.81
CA GLU A 412 7.66 -38.89 8.26
C GLU A 412 6.91 -39.69 7.18
N ILE A 413 7.19 -40.99 7.07
CA ILE A 413 6.46 -41.94 6.21
C ILE A 413 6.53 -43.34 6.83
N ASN A 414 5.41 -44.06 6.91
CA ASN A 414 5.31 -45.38 7.54
C ASN A 414 5.92 -45.41 8.96
N ASN A 415 5.66 -44.37 9.77
CA ASN A 415 6.24 -44.12 11.10
C ASN A 415 7.79 -44.03 11.12
N GLN A 416 8.43 -43.85 9.96
CA GLN A 416 9.87 -43.58 9.86
C GLN A 416 10.11 -42.08 9.61
N PRO A 417 10.89 -41.40 10.46
CA PRO A 417 11.22 -40.00 10.27
C PRO A 417 12.06 -39.79 9.00
N ARG A 418 11.88 -38.62 8.36
CA ARG A 418 12.66 -38.20 7.19
C ARG A 418 13.33 -36.85 7.47
N ILE A 419 14.62 -36.79 7.17
CA ILE A 419 15.44 -35.59 7.23
C ILE A 419 16.07 -35.37 5.84
N LYS A 420 15.88 -34.18 5.26
CA LYS A 420 16.68 -33.70 4.13
C LYS A 420 17.86 -32.91 4.70
N LEU A 421 19.06 -33.39 4.44
CA LEU A 421 20.30 -32.65 4.69
C LEU A 421 20.57 -31.65 3.56
N SER A 422 21.32 -30.61 3.88
CA SER A 422 21.75 -29.55 2.98
C SER A 422 23.13 -29.06 3.44
N GLN A 423 23.92 -28.50 2.53
CA GLN A 423 25.17 -27.81 2.88
C GLN A 423 24.87 -26.55 3.72
N ASP A 424 23.73 -25.90 3.45
CA ASP A 424 23.20 -24.81 4.26
C ASP A 424 22.40 -25.39 5.44
N VAL A 425 22.92 -25.22 6.66
CA VAL A 425 22.29 -25.69 7.90
C VAL A 425 20.88 -25.12 8.10
N GLY A 426 20.62 -23.90 7.63
CA GLY A 426 19.30 -23.27 7.69
C GLY A 426 18.23 -23.96 6.82
N LYS A 427 18.66 -24.78 5.83
CA LYS A 427 17.79 -25.54 4.94
C LYS A 427 17.61 -27.01 5.37
N VAL A 428 18.21 -27.44 6.48
CA VAL A 428 18.01 -28.78 7.06
C VAL A 428 16.59 -28.90 7.61
N THR A 429 15.87 -29.93 7.18
CA THR A 429 14.45 -30.09 7.56
C THR A 429 14.28 -30.79 8.90
N MET A 430 13.33 -30.32 9.71
CA MET A 430 12.98 -30.93 11.00
C MET A 430 12.24 -32.28 10.82
N PRO A 431 12.80 -33.43 11.23
CA PRO A 431 12.20 -34.75 11.05
C PRO A 431 11.02 -35.04 12.01
N GLY A 432 10.25 -36.09 11.70
CA GLY A 432 9.17 -36.65 12.52
C GLY A 432 7.90 -35.81 12.59
N SER A 433 6.80 -36.42 13.02
CA SER A 433 5.58 -35.71 13.40
C SER A 433 5.81 -34.87 14.67
N LYS A 434 5.24 -33.66 14.71
CA LYS A 434 5.54 -32.64 15.74
C LYS A 434 4.30 -31.87 16.19
N ASN A 435 4.30 -31.50 17.47
CA ASN A 435 3.40 -30.52 18.07
C ASN A 435 4.14 -29.18 18.23
N VAL A 436 3.39 -28.08 18.29
CA VAL A 436 3.93 -26.73 18.51
C VAL A 436 3.12 -26.00 19.58
N PHE A 437 3.82 -25.45 20.57
CA PHE A 437 3.24 -24.73 21.70
C PHE A 437 3.86 -23.34 21.84
N ARG A 438 3.03 -22.32 22.05
CA ARG A 438 3.47 -20.98 22.41
C ARG A 438 3.56 -20.85 23.92
N LEU A 439 4.72 -20.40 24.40
CA LEU A 439 4.99 -20.20 25.82
C LEU A 439 4.92 -18.72 26.16
N TYR A 440 4.14 -18.38 27.19
CA TYR A 440 3.91 -17.01 27.64
C TYR A 440 4.66 -16.68 28.94
N GLY A 441 5.11 -15.43 29.05
CA GLY A 441 5.79 -14.89 30.23
C GLY A 441 4.83 -14.35 31.29
N ALA A 442 5.36 -14.03 32.47
CA ALA A 442 4.60 -13.43 33.56
C ALA A 442 4.07 -12.01 33.26
N ASP A 443 4.63 -11.37 32.23
CA ASP A 443 4.18 -10.13 31.61
C ASP A 443 2.98 -10.31 30.65
N GLY A 444 2.54 -11.56 30.42
CA GLY A 444 1.48 -11.88 29.46
C GLY A 444 1.94 -11.89 28.00
N HIS A 445 3.23 -11.72 27.74
CA HIS A 445 3.77 -11.71 26.39
C HIS A 445 4.21 -13.08 25.90
N ALA A 446 4.06 -13.32 24.59
CA ALA A 446 4.56 -14.53 23.95
C ALA A 446 6.11 -14.50 23.91
N LEU A 447 6.76 -15.47 24.55
CA LEU A 447 8.23 -15.51 24.70
C LEU A 447 8.92 -16.34 23.60
N ILE A 448 8.35 -17.49 23.29
CA ILE A 448 8.95 -18.50 22.40
C ILE A 448 7.90 -19.48 21.90
N ASP A 449 8.03 -19.92 20.65
CA ASP A 449 7.31 -21.09 20.14
C ASP A 449 8.20 -22.32 20.26
N LEU A 450 7.70 -23.37 20.94
CA LEU A 450 8.39 -24.61 21.22
C LEU A 450 7.84 -25.74 20.35
N LEU A 451 8.73 -26.37 19.57
CA LEU A 451 8.45 -27.61 18.85
C LEU A 451 8.79 -28.81 19.73
N GLN A 452 7.89 -29.80 19.74
CA GLN A 452 8.04 -31.09 20.41
C GLN A 452 7.67 -32.22 19.45
N ARG A 453 8.14 -33.43 19.73
CA ARG A 453 7.60 -34.64 19.10
C ARG A 453 6.17 -34.90 19.61
N VAL A 454 5.39 -35.66 18.85
CA VAL A 454 3.99 -35.99 19.22
C VAL A 454 3.85 -36.95 20.41
N ASP A 455 4.91 -37.67 20.77
CA ASP A 455 4.98 -38.60 21.90
C ASP A 455 5.51 -37.96 23.20
N GLU A 456 5.87 -36.68 23.17
CA GLU A 456 6.24 -35.93 24.38
C GLU A 456 5.01 -35.41 25.12
N ASN A 457 5.09 -35.36 26.46
CA ASN A 457 4.11 -34.65 27.27
C ASN A 457 4.14 -33.14 26.92
N PRO A 458 2.97 -32.49 26.75
CA PRO A 458 2.88 -31.05 26.57
C PRO A 458 3.54 -30.29 27.74
N PRO A 459 4.12 -29.09 27.50
CA PRO A 459 4.65 -28.27 28.58
C PRO A 459 3.51 -27.78 29.49
N GLU A 460 3.73 -27.85 30.79
CA GLU A 460 2.77 -27.41 31.80
C GLU A 460 3.08 -26.00 32.33
N VAL A 461 2.03 -25.28 32.71
CA VAL A 461 2.13 -23.97 33.36
C VAL A 461 2.88 -24.09 34.69
N GLY A 462 3.83 -23.19 34.92
CA GLY A 462 4.66 -23.17 36.13
C GLY A 462 5.78 -24.22 36.15
N GLN A 463 5.83 -25.16 35.20
CA GLN A 463 6.93 -26.11 35.08
C GLN A 463 8.11 -25.53 34.29
N LYS A 464 9.33 -25.93 34.65
CA LYS A 464 10.57 -25.42 34.02
C LYS A 464 10.91 -26.23 32.78
N VAL A 465 10.76 -25.62 31.61
CA VAL A 465 11.01 -26.24 30.28
C VAL A 465 12.36 -25.79 29.74
N LEU A 466 13.18 -26.74 29.24
CA LEU A 466 14.41 -26.43 28.52
C LEU A 466 14.10 -26.21 27.03
N CYS A 467 14.31 -24.99 26.55
CA CYS A 467 14.14 -24.61 25.15
C CYS A 467 15.52 -24.46 24.49
N ARG A 468 15.78 -25.21 23.42
CA ARG A 468 17.06 -25.19 22.68
C ARG A 468 16.87 -24.64 21.27
N HIS A 469 17.84 -23.89 20.74
CA HIS A 469 17.87 -23.58 19.32
C HIS A 469 18.20 -24.87 18.53
N PRO A 470 17.52 -25.17 17.41
CA PRO A 470 17.69 -26.45 16.70
C PRO A 470 19.11 -26.72 16.21
N PHE A 471 19.86 -25.67 15.85
CA PHE A 471 21.18 -25.78 15.19
C PHE A 471 22.33 -25.05 15.89
N GLN A 472 22.10 -24.40 17.05
CA GLN A 472 23.12 -23.57 17.71
C GLN A 472 23.16 -23.92 19.20
N GLU A 473 24.07 -24.84 19.56
CA GLU A 473 24.08 -25.51 20.87
C GLU A 473 24.17 -24.53 22.07
N SER A 474 24.90 -23.42 21.88
CA SER A 474 25.07 -22.36 22.86
C SER A 474 23.78 -21.59 23.15
N LYS A 475 22.85 -21.53 22.19
CA LYS A 475 21.57 -20.83 22.34
C LYS A 475 20.52 -21.75 22.95
N ARG A 476 20.45 -21.75 24.28
CA ARG A 476 19.45 -22.47 25.08
C ARG A 476 19.02 -21.66 26.28
N ALA A 477 17.76 -21.80 26.68
CA ALA A 477 17.19 -21.09 27.82
C ALA A 477 16.20 -21.98 28.57
N TYR A 478 16.07 -21.76 29.87
CA TYR A 478 14.95 -22.29 30.63
C TYR A 478 13.80 -21.29 30.63
N VAL A 479 12.59 -21.79 30.36
CA VAL A 479 11.35 -21.01 30.39
C VAL A 479 10.43 -21.62 31.44
N ILE A 480 9.79 -20.78 32.25
CA ILE A 480 8.71 -21.16 33.17
C ILE A 480 7.47 -20.44 32.64
N PRO A 481 6.60 -21.10 31.88
CA PRO A 481 5.47 -20.44 31.23
C PRO A 481 4.35 -20.19 32.25
N THR A 482 3.74 -19.01 32.19
CA THR A 482 2.50 -18.70 32.94
C THR A 482 1.25 -19.11 32.18
N GLN A 483 1.35 -19.22 30.87
CA GLN A 483 0.34 -19.77 29.98
C GLN A 483 1.03 -20.55 28.85
N VAL A 484 0.38 -21.63 28.41
CA VAL A 484 0.79 -22.47 27.29
C VAL A 484 -0.37 -22.54 26.30
N GLU A 485 -0.14 -22.23 25.03
CA GLU A 485 -1.13 -22.36 23.96
C GLU A 485 -0.68 -23.40 22.92
N PRO A 486 -1.45 -24.47 22.65
CA PRO A 486 -1.21 -25.34 21.49
C PRO A 486 -1.59 -24.63 20.19
N LEU A 487 -0.64 -24.51 19.26
CA LEU A 487 -0.83 -23.76 18.01
C LEU A 487 -1.49 -24.58 16.90
N TYR A 488 -1.29 -25.89 16.89
CA TYR A 488 -1.94 -26.77 15.90
C TYR A 488 -3.34 -27.18 16.36
N ARG A 489 -4.31 -27.06 15.44
CA ARG A 489 -5.71 -27.48 15.63
C ARG A 489 -6.15 -28.30 14.42
N VAL A 490 -6.84 -29.41 14.66
CA VAL A 490 -7.30 -30.33 13.61
C VAL A 490 -8.57 -29.77 12.97
N TYR A 491 -8.46 -29.17 11.79
CA TYR A 491 -9.60 -28.73 10.98
C TYR A 491 -10.09 -29.77 9.97
N TRP A 492 -9.25 -30.74 9.62
CA TRP A 492 -9.54 -31.77 8.63
C TRP A 492 -9.04 -33.12 9.13
N THR A 493 -9.90 -34.13 9.13
CA THR A 493 -9.53 -35.53 9.44
C THR A 493 -10.46 -36.47 8.70
N GLU A 494 -10.03 -37.70 8.41
CA GLU A 494 -10.87 -38.75 7.77
C GLU A 494 -11.58 -38.28 6.47
N GLY A 495 -10.96 -37.40 5.69
CA GLY A 495 -11.53 -36.87 4.45
C GLY A 495 -12.66 -35.84 4.64
N ARG A 496 -12.87 -35.32 5.85
CA ARG A 496 -13.94 -34.36 6.18
C ARG A 496 -13.44 -33.22 7.07
N VAL A 497 -14.20 -32.12 7.05
CA VAL A 497 -14.04 -31.01 7.99
C VAL A 497 -14.38 -31.50 9.40
N ALA A 498 -13.42 -31.38 10.34
CA ALA A 498 -13.51 -31.93 11.69
C ALA A 498 -14.23 -31.01 12.68
N GLN A 499 -14.23 -29.70 12.41
CA GLN A 499 -14.83 -28.67 13.24
C GLN A 499 -15.23 -27.48 12.38
N VAL A 500 -16.20 -26.68 12.84
CA VAL A 500 -16.65 -25.47 12.12
C VAL A 500 -15.47 -24.52 11.89
N LEU A 501 -15.37 -23.98 10.67
CA LEU A 501 -14.37 -22.97 10.34
C LEU A 501 -14.75 -21.63 10.98
N PRO A 502 -13.80 -20.90 11.59
CA PRO A 502 -14.10 -19.63 12.24
C PRO A 502 -14.54 -18.56 11.24
N SER A 503 -15.39 -17.63 11.68
CA SER A 503 -15.83 -16.48 10.88
C SER A 503 -14.67 -15.52 10.58
N LEU A 504 -14.84 -14.64 9.61
CA LEU A 504 -13.79 -13.67 9.26
C LEU A 504 -13.53 -12.68 10.40
N GLU A 505 -14.57 -12.32 11.16
CA GLU A 505 -14.53 -11.51 12.37
C GLU A 505 -13.76 -12.24 13.49
N GLU A 506 -14.08 -13.50 13.77
CA GLU A 506 -13.36 -14.31 14.77
C GLU A 506 -11.87 -14.44 14.43
N VAL A 507 -11.54 -14.59 13.14
CA VAL A 507 -10.14 -14.61 12.67
C VAL A 507 -9.48 -13.24 12.80
N ARG A 508 -10.17 -12.13 12.47
CA ARG A 508 -9.68 -10.75 12.67
C ARG A 508 -9.41 -10.47 14.15
N GLU A 509 -10.36 -10.77 15.03
CA GLU A 509 -10.22 -10.62 16.47
C GLU A 509 -9.06 -11.43 17.03
N ARG A 510 -8.93 -12.71 16.62
CA ARG A 510 -7.81 -13.56 17.03
C ARG A 510 -6.46 -12.98 16.58
N VAL A 511 -6.36 -12.45 15.36
CA VAL A 511 -5.12 -11.80 14.87
C VAL A 511 -4.82 -10.54 15.69
N GLN A 512 -5.80 -9.66 15.93
CA GLN A 512 -5.63 -8.44 16.72
C GLN A 512 -5.26 -8.75 18.18
N ALA A 513 -5.87 -9.77 18.80
CA ALA A 513 -5.48 -10.26 20.12
C ALA A 513 -4.05 -10.82 20.12
N SER A 514 -3.68 -11.63 19.13
CA SER A 514 -2.33 -12.19 19.00
C SER A 514 -1.26 -11.10 18.92
N LEU A 515 -1.49 -10.07 18.09
CA LEU A 515 -0.58 -8.92 17.94
C LEU A 515 -0.38 -8.14 19.25
N ARG A 516 -1.39 -8.07 20.13
CA ARG A 516 -1.25 -7.45 21.47
C ARG A 516 -0.33 -8.26 22.39
N THR A 517 -0.30 -9.59 22.25
CA THR A 517 0.60 -10.45 23.05
C THR A 517 2.06 -10.37 22.63
N LEU A 518 2.37 -9.84 21.44
CA LEU A 518 3.76 -9.64 21.02
C LEU A 518 4.37 -8.40 21.69
N ARG A 519 5.59 -8.56 22.21
CA ARG A 519 6.41 -7.46 22.74
C ARG A 519 6.71 -6.44 21.65
N GLN A 520 6.96 -5.18 22.03
CA GLN A 520 7.10 -4.07 21.08
C GLN A 520 8.34 -4.21 20.17
N ASP A 521 9.40 -4.85 20.65
CA ASP A 521 10.64 -5.10 19.91
C ASP A 521 10.47 -6.08 18.74
N HIS A 522 9.45 -6.94 18.77
CA HIS A 522 9.06 -7.81 17.65
C HIS A 522 8.13 -7.11 16.62
N LYS A 523 7.54 -5.97 16.97
CA LYS A 523 6.54 -5.25 16.15
C LYS A 523 7.07 -4.00 15.46
N ARG A 524 8.30 -3.58 15.76
CA ARG A 524 8.93 -2.43 15.10
C ARG A 524 9.24 -2.74 13.63
N THR A 525 8.97 -1.79 12.75
CA THR A 525 9.26 -1.88 11.31
C THR A 525 10.76 -2.06 11.05
N LEU A 526 11.58 -1.22 11.68
CA LEU A 526 13.02 -1.21 11.46
C LEU A 526 13.73 -2.20 12.38
N ASN A 527 14.45 -3.15 11.78
CA ASN A 527 15.29 -4.15 12.46
C ASN A 527 14.58 -4.89 13.63
N PRO A 528 13.40 -5.49 13.45
CA PRO A 528 12.68 -6.19 14.52
C PRO A 528 13.54 -7.27 15.19
N THR A 529 13.40 -7.42 16.51
CA THR A 529 14.02 -8.55 17.23
C THR A 529 13.49 -9.86 16.66
N PRO A 530 14.32 -10.82 16.23
CA PRO A 530 13.84 -12.12 15.75
C PRO A 530 12.99 -12.82 16.82
N TYR A 531 11.80 -13.28 16.44
CA TYR A 531 10.97 -14.09 17.33
C TYR A 531 11.62 -15.47 17.53
N LYS A 532 11.58 -15.98 18.76
CA LYS A 532 12.29 -17.20 19.12
C LYS A 532 11.45 -18.43 18.76
N VAL A 533 12.07 -19.35 18.02
CA VAL A 533 11.55 -20.70 17.77
C VAL A 533 12.57 -21.69 18.31
N ALA A 534 12.13 -22.61 19.15
CA ALA A 534 12.99 -23.58 19.83
C ALA A 534 12.42 -24.99 19.74
N VAL A 535 13.25 -25.95 20.15
CA VAL A 535 12.94 -27.37 20.23
C VAL A 535 13.07 -27.85 21.69
N SER A 536 12.32 -28.90 22.03
CA SER A 536 12.53 -29.65 23.27
C SER A 536 13.90 -30.36 23.26
N ASP A 537 14.35 -30.79 24.43
CA ASP A 537 15.60 -31.56 24.55
C ASP A 537 15.50 -32.90 23.80
N ASN A 538 14.36 -33.59 23.88
CA ASN A 538 14.14 -34.86 23.17
C ASN A 538 14.16 -34.66 21.65
N LEU A 539 13.48 -33.62 21.14
CA LEU A 539 13.50 -33.30 19.71
C LEU A 539 14.89 -32.87 19.25
N TYR A 540 15.62 -32.08 20.04
CA TYR A 540 17.01 -31.70 19.77
C TYR A 540 17.90 -32.93 19.60
N ASN A 541 17.90 -33.83 20.58
CA ASN A 541 18.76 -35.03 20.57
C ASN A 541 18.40 -35.94 19.38
N PHE A 542 17.10 -36.14 19.12
CA PHE A 542 16.59 -36.90 17.97
C PHE A 542 17.03 -36.35 16.60
N ILE A 543 17.10 -35.02 16.46
CA ILE A 543 17.61 -34.37 15.24
C ILE A 543 19.10 -34.64 15.06
N HIS A 544 19.89 -34.51 16.13
CA HIS A 544 21.33 -34.73 16.08
C HIS A 544 21.68 -36.19 15.79
N GLU A 545 20.96 -37.14 16.39
CA GLU A 545 21.08 -38.57 16.09
C GLU A 545 20.78 -38.87 14.61
N LEU A 546 19.64 -38.39 14.08
CA LEU A 546 19.28 -38.60 12.68
C LEU A 546 20.24 -37.89 11.71
N TRP A 547 20.74 -36.70 12.07
CA TRP A 547 21.72 -36.00 11.25
C TRP A 547 23.04 -36.79 11.19
N LEU A 548 23.60 -37.19 12.33
CA LEU A 548 24.85 -37.98 12.39
C LEU A 548 24.73 -39.32 11.66
N GLN A 549 23.55 -39.95 11.64
CA GLN A 549 23.30 -41.19 10.88
C GLN A 549 23.24 -41.00 9.35
N ASN A 550 22.87 -39.81 8.88
CA ASN A 550 22.66 -39.52 7.45
C ASN A 550 23.73 -38.60 6.85
N ALA A 551 24.58 -37.98 7.67
CA ALA A 551 25.67 -37.13 7.21
C ALA A 551 26.70 -37.95 6.44
N PRO A 552 27.11 -37.53 5.22
CA PRO A 552 28.12 -38.25 4.47
C PRO A 552 29.46 -38.19 5.20
N ILE A 553 30.08 -39.35 5.41
CA ILE A 553 31.46 -39.44 5.89
C ILE A 553 32.37 -39.19 4.69
N GLY A 554 33.08 -38.05 4.69
CA GLY A 554 34.06 -37.75 3.67
C GLY A 554 35.32 -38.59 3.84
N GLU A 555 35.69 -39.36 2.83
CA GLU A 555 37.03 -39.93 2.72
C GLU A 555 37.97 -38.88 2.11
N LEU A 556 39.03 -38.52 2.85
CA LEU A 556 40.09 -37.63 2.38
C LEU A 556 41.29 -38.51 1.96
N SER A 557 41.57 -38.53 0.66
CA SER A 557 42.66 -39.29 0.01
C SER A 557 43.92 -38.46 -0.21
#